data_AF-A0A4S2GVD8-F1
#
_entry.id   AF-A0A4S2GVD8-F1
#
_cell.length_a   1.000
_cell.length_b   1.000
_cell.length_c   1.000
_cell.angle_alpha   90.00
_cell.angle_beta   90.00
_cell.angle_gamma   90.00
#
_symmetry.space_group_name_H-M   'P 1'
#
loop_
_entity.id
_entity.type
_entity.pdbx_description
1 polymer ?
#
loop_
_entity_poly.entity_id
_entity_poly.type
_entity_poly.pdbx_seq_one_letter_code
_entity_poly.pdbx_strand_id
1 'polypeptide(L)'
;MVADGGQFHVHDVQFRILDRNGRPPAQHETGLKDTVLLAPRERVRLLLSFKDYADPDTPYMYHCHILEHEDAGMMGQFVVET
;
A
#
# COMPACT_ATOMS: atom_id res chain seq x y z
N MET A 1 -7.39 1.39 8.92
CA MET A 1 -7.13 0.34 7.92
C MET A 1 -5.65 -0.03 8.11
N VAL A 2 -5.20 -1.03 8.85
CA VAL A 2 -5.69 -2.37 9.17
C VAL A 2 -5.51 -2.55 10.70
N ALA A 3 -6.58 -2.57 11.48
CA ALA A 3 -6.45 -2.68 12.94
C ALA A 3 -5.89 -4.05 13.37
N ASP A 4 -6.22 -5.09 12.58
CA ASP A 4 -6.00 -6.50 12.91
C ASP A 4 -4.82 -7.14 12.14
N GLY A 5 -4.00 -6.34 11.46
CA GLY A 5 -2.95 -6.84 10.56
C GLY A 5 -3.48 -7.40 9.22
N GLY A 6 -2.63 -7.43 8.19
CA GLY A 6 -3.04 -7.80 6.84
C GLY A 6 -2.04 -7.39 5.75
N GLN A 7 -2.35 -7.71 4.51
CA GLN A 7 -1.51 -7.41 3.35
C GLN A 7 -2.04 -6.14 2.68
N PHE A 8 -1.31 -5.03 2.66
CA PHE A 8 -1.74 -3.80 2.01
C PHE A 8 -1.12 -3.69 0.62
N HIS A 9 -1.97 -3.58 -0.41
CA HIS A 9 -1.60 -3.46 -1.82
C HIS A 9 -2.07 -2.13 -2.40
N VAL A 10 -1.28 -1.56 -3.32
CA VAL A 10 -1.62 -0.35 -4.11
C VAL A 10 -1.39 -0.64 -5.58
N HIS A 11 -2.36 -0.26 -6.42
CA HIS A 11 -2.29 -0.44 -7.87
C HIS A 11 -1.31 0.56 -8.53
N ASP A 12 -1.00 0.29 -9.80
CA ASP A 12 -0.14 1.10 -10.70
C ASP A 12 1.36 1.07 -10.42
N VAL A 13 1.76 1.38 -9.19
CA VAL A 13 3.16 1.61 -8.85
C VAL A 13 3.70 0.62 -7.84
N GLN A 14 4.99 0.36 -7.95
CA GLN A 14 5.75 -0.20 -6.84
C GLN A 14 6.22 0.91 -5.88
N PHE A 15 6.46 0.54 -4.64
CA PHE A 15 6.86 1.43 -3.56
C PHE A 15 8.08 0.93 -2.82
N ARG A 16 8.74 1.87 -2.12
CA ARG A 16 9.76 1.55 -1.11
C ARG A 16 9.17 1.67 0.28
N ILE A 17 9.54 0.77 1.17
CA ILE A 17 9.26 0.93 2.60
C ILE A 17 10.31 1.88 3.18
N LEU A 18 9.86 2.98 3.79
CA LEU A 18 10.74 3.95 4.46
C LEU A 18 11.08 3.52 5.89
N ASP A 19 10.06 3.08 6.63
CA ASP A 19 10.22 2.50 7.98
C ASP A 19 8.98 1.71 8.39
N ARG A 20 9.19 0.89 9.42
CA ARG A 20 8.18 0.17 10.21
C ARG A 20 8.27 0.65 11.65
N ASN A 21 7.24 1.34 12.15
CA ASN A 21 7.20 1.95 13.48
C ASN A 21 8.44 2.82 13.79
N GLY A 22 8.90 3.61 12.82
CA GLY A 22 10.07 4.49 12.96
C GLY A 22 11.43 3.77 12.87
N ARG A 23 11.45 2.46 12.57
CA ARG A 23 12.69 1.67 12.40
C ARG A 23 12.93 1.33 10.92
N PRO A 24 14.19 1.28 10.46
CA PRO A 24 14.51 0.86 9.11
C PRO A 24 13.87 -0.49 8.75
N PRO A 25 13.43 -0.68 7.49
CA PRO A 25 12.87 -1.96 7.05
C PRO A 25 13.91 -3.08 7.12
N ALA A 26 13.45 -4.34 7.15
CA ALA A 26 14.35 -5.48 7.09
C ALA A 26 15.06 -5.54 5.72
N GLN A 27 16.24 -6.16 5.64
CA GLN A 27 17.05 -6.19 4.42
C GLN A 27 16.27 -6.69 3.19
N HIS A 28 15.44 -7.72 3.36
CA HIS A 28 14.62 -8.31 2.29
C HIS A 28 13.48 -7.39 1.80
N GLU A 29 13.22 -6.28 2.49
CA GLU A 29 12.17 -5.31 2.17
C GLU A 29 12.71 -4.01 1.58
N THR A 30 14.02 -3.91 1.37
CA THR A 30 14.68 -2.70 0.83
C THR A 30 14.48 -2.52 -0.69
N GLY A 31 13.98 -3.56 -1.36
CA GLY A 31 13.58 -3.54 -2.77
C GLY A 31 12.24 -2.82 -3.01
N LEU A 32 11.85 -2.77 -4.28
CA LEU A 32 10.52 -2.31 -4.68
C LEU A 32 9.48 -3.40 -4.39
N LYS A 33 8.31 -2.99 -3.88
CA LYS A 33 7.18 -3.88 -3.57
C LYS A 33 5.88 -3.24 -4.04
N ASP A 34 4.87 -4.03 -4.36
CA ASP A 34 3.49 -3.57 -4.56
C ASP A 34 2.58 -3.90 -3.37
N THR A 35 3.06 -4.77 -2.47
CA THR A 35 2.30 -5.30 -1.35
C THR A 35 3.20 -5.40 -0.11
N VAL A 36 2.66 -5.03 1.04
CA VAL A 36 3.35 -5.08 2.33
C VAL A 36 2.49 -5.77 3.39
N LEU A 37 3.10 -6.69 4.15
CA LEU A 37 2.46 -7.29 5.31
C LEU A 37 2.58 -6.36 6.52
N LEU A 38 1.47 -6.15 7.22
CA LEU A 38 1.39 -5.42 8.48
C LEU A 38 0.96 -6.36 9.61
N ALA A 39 1.65 -6.30 10.73
CA ALA A 39 1.18 -6.84 12.00
C ALA A 39 0.05 -5.97 12.58
N PRO A 40 -0.78 -6.50 13.51
CA PRO A 40 -1.77 -5.70 14.22
C PRO A 40 -1.13 -4.47 14.86
N ARG A 41 -1.74 -3.30 14.69
CA ARG A 41 -1.29 -1.99 15.20
C ARG A 41 0.09 -1.53 14.68
N GLU A 42 0.64 -2.16 13.65
CA GLU A 42 1.86 -1.70 13.00
C GLU A 42 1.58 -0.49 12.11
N ARG A 43 2.52 0.48 12.10
CA ARG A 43 2.56 1.57 11.15
C ARG A 43 3.74 1.39 10.20
N VAL A 44 3.46 1.39 8.91
CA VAL A 44 4.48 1.36 7.85
C VAL A 44 4.39 2.66 7.05
N ARG A 45 5.52 3.31 6.75
CA ARG A 45 5.57 4.43 5.81
C ARG A 45 6.07 3.96 4.46
N LEU A 46 5.32 4.27 3.41
CA LEU A 46 5.61 3.90 2.02
C LEU A 46 5.96 5.14 1.22
N LEU A 47 6.91 5.01 0.29
CA LEU A 47 7.21 6.01 -0.73
C LEU A 47 6.75 5.49 -2.09
N LEU A 48 5.74 6.17 -2.64
CA LEU A 48 5.14 5.91 -3.94
C LEU A 48 5.53 7.04 -4.90
N SER A 49 5.67 6.74 -6.19
CA SER A 49 5.98 7.75 -7.21
C SER A 49 5.21 7.44 -8.48
N PHE A 50 4.14 8.20 -8.71
CA PHE A 50 3.34 8.16 -9.93
C PHE A 50 3.96 9.11 -10.93
N LYS A 51 4.39 8.60 -12.08
CA LYS A 51 5.10 9.38 -13.11
C LYS A 51 4.36 9.41 -14.45
N ASP A 52 3.57 8.38 -14.70
CA ASP A 52 2.83 8.15 -15.92
C ASP A 52 1.38 7.77 -15.54
N TYR A 53 0.46 7.81 -16.50
CA TYR A 53 -0.93 7.37 -16.33
C TYR A 53 -1.77 8.11 -15.27
N ALA A 54 -1.34 9.32 -14.88
CA ALA A 54 -2.14 10.20 -14.04
C ALA A 54 -3.43 10.66 -14.76
N ASP A 55 -4.57 10.41 -14.13
CA ASP A 55 -5.90 10.77 -14.61
C ASP A 55 -6.78 11.16 -13.41
N PRO A 56 -7.35 12.39 -13.38
CA PRO A 56 -8.23 12.84 -12.30
C PRO A 56 -9.59 12.15 -12.28
N ASP A 57 -10.00 11.48 -13.37
CA ASP A 57 -11.31 10.84 -13.52
C ASP A 57 -11.23 9.30 -13.41
N THR A 58 -10.03 8.72 -13.51
CA THR A 58 -9.80 7.26 -13.41
C THR A 58 -9.09 6.91 -12.10
N PRO A 59 -9.79 6.35 -11.09
CA PRO A 59 -9.17 6.02 -9.82
C PRO A 59 -8.36 4.72 -9.83
N TYR A 60 -7.26 4.71 -9.09
CA TYR A 60 -6.54 3.51 -8.69
C TYR A 60 -7.05 2.96 -7.35
N MET A 61 -6.86 1.65 -7.14
CA MET A 61 -7.27 0.98 -5.92
C MET A 61 -6.10 0.81 -4.96
N TYR A 62 -6.41 0.86 -3.67
CA TYR A 62 -5.59 0.25 -2.63
C TYR A 62 -6.49 -0.60 -1.73
N HIS A 63 -5.99 -1.73 -1.27
CA HIS A 63 -6.83 -2.66 -0.51
C HIS A 63 -6.02 -3.62 0.35
N CYS A 64 -6.72 -4.27 1.26
CA CYS A 64 -6.22 -5.48 1.90
C CYS A 64 -6.22 -6.61 0.85
N HIS A 65 -5.08 -7.25 0.62
CA HIS A 65 -4.93 -8.36 -0.32
C HIS A 65 -5.25 -9.73 0.31
N ILE A 66 -6.01 -9.72 1.40
CA ILE A 66 -6.74 -10.88 1.92
C ILE A 66 -8.14 -10.77 1.33
N LEU A 67 -8.50 -11.69 0.42
CA LEU A 67 -9.69 -11.57 -0.41
C LEU A 67 -10.96 -11.41 0.41
N GLU A 68 -11.08 -12.12 1.53
CA GLU A 68 -12.25 -12.02 2.40
C GLU A 68 -12.37 -10.62 3.04
N HIS A 69 -11.24 -9.97 3.33
CA HIS A 69 -11.24 -8.60 3.83
C HIS A 69 -11.54 -7.60 2.70
N GLU A 70 -10.97 -7.82 1.52
CA GLU A 70 -11.25 -7.04 0.30
C GLU A 70 -12.74 -7.03 -0.03
N ASP A 71 -13.34 -8.22 -0.17
CA ASP A 71 -14.76 -8.44 -0.50
C ASP A 71 -15.69 -7.88 0.59
N ALA A 72 -15.23 -7.86 1.84
CA ALA A 72 -15.94 -7.23 2.96
C ALA A 72 -15.81 -5.69 2.97
N GLY A 73 -15.19 -5.09 1.96
CA GLY A 73 -15.11 -3.64 1.75
C GLY A 73 -13.81 -3.00 2.26
N MET A 74 -12.76 -3.78 2.53
CA MET A 74 -11.45 -3.25 2.93
C MET A 74 -10.62 -2.74 1.74
N MET A 75 -11.24 -1.86 0.96
CA MET A 75 -10.73 -1.25 -0.25
C MET A 75 -11.01 0.24 -0.24
N GLY A 76 -10.11 1.02 -0.83
CA GLY A 76 -10.30 2.42 -1.11
C GLY A 76 -9.73 2.79 -2.47
N GLN A 77 -9.99 4.02 -2.87
CA GLN A 77 -9.62 4.55 -4.17
C GLN A 77 -8.97 5.92 -4.03
N PHE A 78 -8.11 6.27 -4.99
CA PHE A 78 -7.52 7.60 -5.14
C PHE A 78 -7.30 7.89 -6.62
N VAL A 79 -7.35 9.16 -6.98
CA VAL A 79 -6.97 9.64 -8.31
C VAL A 79 -5.57 10.24 -8.24
N VAL A 80 -4.88 10.27 -9.37
CA VAL A 80 -3.57 10.93 -9.49
C VAL A 80 -3.72 12.07 -10.47
N GLU A 81 -3.37 13.27 -10.02
CA GLU A 81 -3.42 14.48 -10.84
C GLU A 81 -2.01 14.83 -11.34
N THR A 82 -1.92 15.45 -12.52
CA THR A 82 -0.68 15.97 -13.12
C THR A 82 -0.32 17.36 -12.65
#